data_AF-A0A0B4H485-F1
#
_entry.id   AF-A0A0B4H485-F1
#
_cell.length_a   1.000
_cell.length_b   1.000
_cell.length_c   1.000
_cell.angle_alpha   90.00
_cell.angle_beta   90.00
_cell.angle_gamma   90.00
#
_symmetry.space_group_name_H-M   'P 1'
#
loop_
_entity.id
_entity.type
_entity.pdbx_description
1 polymer ?
#
loop_
_entity_poly.entity_id
_entity_poly.type
_entity_poly.pdbx_seq_one_letter_code
_entity_poly.pdbx_strand_id
1 'polypeptide(L)'
;MAAPTPTVPSLKESFITAQTNLLSQPLAPSRIWRRNNNASSQPIPTRVLDDALFNLNQTIQLHCRRVYPPQASYNVAEQISNSYARDAEERVGKLKESESSIGRELDLAADDAIEELPSSWPIETDLDNYPEEADQYEAIVRRLTQLSEERKQIRLRVEQLRRIEAAVKPLATTDEVTIQDNLVTRDGPVEKELERMRVLLARVTSRVAGLPDHPANNRSGSRTSSVVDLGGMTKSRKRNIDSFLADPRVFPS
;
A
#
# COMPACT_ATOMS: atom_id res chain seq x y z
N MET A 1 30.21 10.19 40.33
CA MET A 1 29.76 10.43 38.94
C MET A 1 29.55 9.07 38.29
N ALA A 2 28.34 8.80 37.79
CA ALA A 2 28.02 7.52 37.16
C ALA A 2 28.75 7.41 35.83
N ALA A 3 29.38 6.26 35.55
CA ALA A 3 30.00 6.01 34.25
C ALA A 3 28.92 6.05 33.15
N PRO A 4 29.22 6.64 31.97
CA PRO A 4 28.28 6.65 30.85
C PRO A 4 27.92 5.22 30.44
N THR A 5 26.67 4.99 30.05
CA THR A 5 26.22 3.69 29.54
C THR A 5 27.09 3.28 28.35
N PRO A 6 27.68 2.06 28.37
CA PRO A 6 28.61 1.64 27.33
C PRO A 6 27.86 1.51 25.99
N THR A 7 28.37 2.19 24.98
CA THR A 7 27.89 2.08 23.59
C THR A 7 28.46 0.80 22.94
N VAL A 8 27.78 0.26 21.92
CA VAL A 8 28.26 -0.94 21.19
C VAL A 8 29.69 -0.76 20.64
N PRO A 9 30.07 0.38 20.05
CA PRO A 9 31.46 0.64 19.66
C PRO A 9 32.43 0.64 20.86
N SER A 10 32.04 1.22 22.01
CA SER A 10 32.90 1.23 23.21
C SER A 10 33.13 -0.17 23.79
N LEU A 11 32.15 -1.08 23.69
CA LEU A 11 32.32 -2.48 24.08
C LEU A 11 33.30 -3.19 23.14
N LYS A 12 33.17 -2.97 21.82
CA LYS A 12 34.10 -3.51 20.82
C LYS A 12 35.53 -2.96 21.00
N GLU A 13 35.68 -1.67 21.30
CA GLU A 13 36.96 -1.06 21.63
C GLU A 13 37.57 -1.69 22.90
N SER A 14 36.78 -1.86 23.95
CA SER A 14 37.23 -2.49 25.20
C SER A 14 37.70 -3.94 24.97
N PHE A 15 37.05 -4.68 24.08
CA PHE A 15 37.48 -6.01 23.68
C PHE A 15 38.81 -5.97 22.92
N ILE A 16 38.93 -5.12 21.89
CA ILE A 16 40.15 -4.99 21.08
C ILE A 16 41.34 -4.63 21.98
N THR A 17 41.17 -3.64 22.85
CA THR A 17 42.23 -3.22 23.80
C THR A 17 42.60 -4.33 24.78
N ALA A 18 41.65 -5.12 25.27
CA ALA A 18 41.94 -6.28 26.12
C ALA A 18 42.74 -7.36 25.37
N GLN A 19 42.38 -7.65 24.11
CA GLN A 19 43.12 -8.62 23.29
C GLN A 19 44.52 -8.12 22.94
N THR A 20 44.67 -6.85 22.59
CA THR A 20 45.98 -6.24 22.34
C THR A 20 46.87 -6.32 23.58
N ASN A 21 46.32 -6.05 24.77
CA ASN A 21 47.07 -6.15 26.03
C ASN A 21 47.52 -7.57 26.34
N LEU A 22 46.73 -8.59 26.00
CA LEU A 22 47.10 -10.00 26.16
C LEU A 22 48.26 -10.35 25.21
N LEU A 23 48.16 -9.95 23.94
CA LEU A 23 49.18 -10.23 22.93
C LEU A 23 50.47 -9.42 23.12
N SER A 24 50.39 -8.25 23.77
CA SER A 24 51.56 -7.41 24.08
C SER A 24 52.23 -7.75 25.42
N GLN A 25 51.86 -8.87 26.06
CA GLN A 25 52.49 -9.28 27.30
C GLN A 25 53.99 -9.57 27.07
N PRO A 26 54.86 -9.19 28.02
CA PRO A 26 56.28 -9.42 27.88
C PRO A 26 56.56 -10.91 27.80
N LEU A 27 57.32 -11.30 26.79
CA LEU A 27 57.73 -12.68 26.60
C LEU A 27 58.73 -13.06 27.68
N ALA A 28 58.47 -14.19 28.34
CA ALA A 28 59.35 -14.79 29.31
C ALA A 28 59.62 -16.25 28.93
N PRO A 29 60.88 -16.69 28.95
CA PRO A 29 61.22 -18.08 28.62
C PRO A 29 60.61 -19.01 29.66
N SER A 30 59.93 -20.05 29.18
CA SER A 30 59.25 -21.04 30.04
C SER A 30 60.26 -21.79 30.93
N ARG A 31 59.77 -22.29 32.08
CA ARG A 31 60.61 -23.05 33.03
C ARG A 31 61.24 -24.28 32.38
N ILE A 32 60.52 -24.93 31.46
CA ILE A 32 60.98 -26.10 30.71
C ILE A 32 62.11 -25.71 29.77
N TRP A 33 61.95 -24.60 29.02
CA TRP A 33 62.99 -24.11 28.12
C TRP A 33 64.28 -23.77 28.89
N ARG A 34 64.18 -23.10 30.05
CA ARG A 34 65.34 -22.78 30.88
C ARG A 34 66.08 -24.03 31.35
N ARG A 35 65.36 -25.07 31.76
CA ARG A 35 65.95 -26.36 32.18
C ARG A 35 66.71 -27.02 31.04
N ASN A 36 66.16 -27.00 29.83
CA ASN A 36 66.81 -27.56 28.65
C ASN A 36 68.03 -26.75 28.21
N ASN A 37 67.97 -25.42 28.27
CA ASN A 37 69.12 -24.55 27.98
C ASN A 37 70.28 -24.83 28.94
N ASN A 38 70.00 -24.99 30.24
CA ASN A 38 71.01 -25.30 31.25
C ASN A 38 71.60 -26.72 31.14
N ALA A 39 70.87 -27.66 30.53
CA ALA A 39 71.32 -29.03 30.30
C ALA A 39 72.02 -29.22 28.94
N SER A 40 72.03 -28.19 28.08
CA SER A 40 72.71 -28.19 26.78
C SER A 40 74.23 -28.20 26.95
N SER A 41 74.94 -28.82 26.00
CA SER A 41 76.40 -28.75 25.91
C SER A 41 76.92 -27.33 25.62
N GLN A 42 76.08 -26.48 25.03
CA GLN A 42 76.34 -25.06 24.78
C GLN A 42 75.14 -24.23 25.28
N PRO A 43 75.13 -23.86 26.58
CA PRO A 43 74.06 -23.06 27.15
C PRO A 43 74.18 -21.60 26.69
N ILE A 44 73.04 -20.98 26.33
CA ILE A 44 73.00 -19.53 26.08
C ILE A 44 73.20 -18.81 27.43
N PRO A 45 74.17 -17.88 27.55
CA PRO A 45 74.38 -17.10 28.76
C PRO A 45 73.12 -16.29 29.13
N THR A 46 72.76 -16.29 30.41
CA THR A 46 71.56 -15.60 30.91
C THR A 46 71.56 -14.11 30.58
N ARG A 47 72.71 -13.44 30.68
CA ARG A 47 72.84 -12.01 30.32
C ARG A 47 72.46 -11.71 28.87
N VAL A 48 72.99 -12.50 27.92
CA VAL A 48 72.70 -12.31 26.50
C VAL A 48 71.23 -12.57 26.20
N LEU A 49 70.66 -13.58 26.87
CA LEU A 49 69.23 -13.89 26.78
C LEU A 49 68.36 -12.75 27.33
N ASP A 50 68.70 -12.23 28.51
CA ASP A 50 67.96 -11.15 29.16
C ASP A 50 68.03 -9.85 28.33
N ASP A 51 69.19 -9.52 27.76
CA ASP A 51 69.37 -8.37 26.87
C ASP A 51 68.56 -8.52 25.58
N ALA A 52 68.57 -9.72 24.96
CA ALA A 52 67.79 -9.99 23.76
C ALA A 52 66.28 -9.94 24.04
N LEU A 53 65.83 -10.50 25.16
CA LEU A 53 64.43 -10.45 25.59
C LEU A 53 63.99 -9.02 25.92
N PHE A 54 64.85 -8.23 26.56
CA PHE A 54 64.58 -6.83 26.83
C PHE A 54 64.34 -6.04 25.55
N ASN A 55 65.25 -6.17 24.56
CA ASN A 55 65.12 -5.50 23.26
C ASN A 55 63.88 -5.96 22.48
N LEU A 56 63.57 -7.25 22.51
CA LEU A 56 62.38 -7.81 21.87
C LEU A 56 61.10 -7.26 22.50
N ASN A 57 60.99 -7.31 23.83
CA ASN A 57 59.84 -6.79 24.57
C ASN A 57 59.66 -5.29 24.35
N GLN A 58 60.76 -4.52 24.30
CA GLN A 58 60.72 -3.10 23.95
C GLN A 58 60.20 -2.88 22.52
N THR A 59 60.65 -3.68 21.56
CA THR A 59 60.21 -3.60 20.16
C THR A 59 58.71 -3.93 20.03
N ILE A 60 58.23 -4.94 20.76
CA ILE A 60 56.80 -5.30 20.82
C ILE A 60 55.99 -4.14 21.39
N GLN A 61 56.42 -3.54 22.50
CA GLN A 61 55.72 -2.39 23.09
C GLN A 61 55.67 -1.19 22.15
N LEU A 62 56.78 -0.88 21.45
CA LEU A 62 56.84 0.20 20.46
C LEU A 62 55.90 -0.07 19.29
N HIS A 63 55.86 -1.32 18.80
CA HIS A 63 54.95 -1.73 17.73
C HIS A 63 53.49 -1.60 18.17
N CYS A 64 53.13 -2.14 19.35
CA CYS A 64 51.77 -2.06 19.87
C CYS A 64 51.31 -0.61 20.05
N ARG A 65 52.17 0.27 20.56
CA ARG A 65 51.85 1.71 20.71
C ARG A 65 51.66 2.42 19.37
N ARG A 66 52.42 2.01 18.33
CA ARG A 66 52.35 2.63 17.00
C ARG A 66 51.15 2.12 16.18
N VAL A 67 50.85 0.83 16.26
CA VAL A 67 49.83 0.17 15.44
C VAL A 67 48.44 0.23 16.08
N TYR A 68 48.36 0.19 17.41
CA TYR A 68 47.09 0.21 18.15
C TYR A 68 46.94 1.45 19.06
N PRO A 69 47.04 2.68 18.52
CA PRO A 69 46.69 3.86 19.29
C PRO A 69 45.18 3.86 19.59
N PRO A 70 44.74 4.47 20.70
CA PRO A 70 43.34 4.40 21.17
C PRO A 70 42.34 4.89 20.11
N GLN A 71 42.69 5.94 19.36
CA GLN A 71 41.86 6.48 18.29
C GLN A 71 41.69 5.51 17.10
N ALA A 72 42.72 4.73 16.78
CA ALA A 72 42.62 3.73 15.71
C ALA A 72 41.77 2.53 16.16
N SER A 73 41.93 2.09 17.42
CA SER A 73 41.12 1.03 18.02
C SER A 73 39.63 1.41 18.03
N TYR A 74 39.30 2.66 18.34
CA TYR A 74 37.94 3.18 18.27
C TYR A 74 37.38 3.17 16.83
N ASN A 75 38.14 3.70 15.85
CA ASN A 75 37.71 3.71 14.44
C ASN A 75 37.48 2.29 13.90
N VAL A 76 38.36 1.33 14.23
CA VAL A 76 38.17 -0.08 13.86
C VAL A 76 36.91 -0.65 14.52
N ALA A 77 36.67 -0.35 15.79
CA ALA A 77 35.46 -0.77 16.49
C ALA A 77 34.18 -0.20 15.84
N GLU A 78 34.22 1.07 15.39
CA GLU A 78 33.14 1.72 14.66
C GLU A 78 32.91 1.09 13.27
N GLN A 79 33.98 0.83 12.51
CA GLN A 79 33.88 0.15 11.21
C GLN A 79 33.26 -1.24 11.33
N ILE A 80 33.66 -2.02 12.35
CA ILE A 80 33.03 -3.31 12.66
C ILE A 80 31.57 -3.09 13.08
N SER A 81 31.24 -2.03 13.82
CA SER A 81 29.84 -1.73 14.12
C SER A 81 29.02 -1.46 12.87
N ASN A 82 29.55 -0.64 11.96
CA ASN A 82 28.90 -0.26 10.72
C ASN A 82 28.77 -1.44 9.74
N SER A 83 29.75 -2.34 9.68
CA SER A 83 29.65 -3.53 8.83
C SER A 83 28.55 -4.48 9.30
N TYR A 84 28.45 -4.73 10.61
CA TYR A 84 27.38 -5.56 11.17
C TYR A 84 26.01 -4.89 11.04
N ALA A 85 25.93 -3.57 11.17
CA ALA A 85 24.69 -2.83 10.92
C ALA A 85 24.24 -2.96 9.46
N ARG A 86 25.15 -2.76 8.50
CA ARG A 86 24.88 -2.93 7.07
C ARG A 86 24.47 -4.36 6.70
N ASP A 87 25.15 -5.36 7.24
CA ASP A 87 24.82 -6.77 7.00
C ASP A 87 23.47 -7.14 7.64
N ALA A 88 23.16 -6.59 8.81
CA ALA A 88 21.83 -6.74 9.41
C ALA A 88 20.75 -6.07 8.55
N GLU A 89 20.99 -4.87 8.04
CA GLU A 89 20.08 -4.17 7.12
C GLU A 89 19.91 -4.93 5.81
N GLU A 90 20.97 -5.49 5.24
CA GLU A 90 20.92 -6.31 4.02
C GLU A 90 20.11 -7.60 4.26
N ARG A 91 20.31 -8.26 5.39
CA ARG A 91 19.52 -9.44 5.77
C ARG A 91 18.04 -9.12 5.97
N VAL A 92 17.73 -7.99 6.60
CA VAL A 92 16.35 -7.52 6.74
C VAL A 92 15.77 -7.09 5.38
N GLY A 93 16.59 -6.50 4.51
CA GLY A 93 16.22 -6.15 3.13
C GLY A 93 15.83 -7.38 2.33
N LYS A 94 16.67 -8.42 2.33
CA LYS A 94 16.39 -9.72 1.70
C LYS A 94 15.13 -10.39 2.26
N LEU A 95 14.94 -10.34 3.59
CA LEU A 95 13.72 -10.84 4.23
C LEU A 95 12.48 -10.06 3.79
N LYS A 96 12.57 -8.73 3.67
CA LYS A 96 11.47 -7.88 3.18
C LYS A 96 11.20 -8.07 1.69
N GLU A 97 12.23 -8.30 0.88
CA GLU A 97 12.06 -8.67 -0.53
C GLU A 97 11.37 -10.04 -0.65
N SER A 98 11.70 -11.01 0.21
CA SER A 98 10.96 -12.28 0.29
C SER A 98 9.55 -12.15 0.88
N GLU A 99 9.31 -11.17 1.79
CA GLU A 99 7.98 -10.84 2.32
C GLU A 99 7.20 -9.86 1.43
N SER A 100 7.74 -9.44 0.29
CA SER A 100 7.12 -8.46 -0.61
C SER A 100 5.98 -9.03 -1.46
N SER A 101 5.49 -10.23 -1.17
CA SER A 101 4.28 -10.76 -1.80
C SER A 101 3.34 -11.22 -0.70
N ILE A 102 2.34 -10.39 -0.43
CA ILE A 102 1.19 -10.66 0.45
C ILE A 102 1.56 -10.55 1.93
N GLY A 103 1.24 -9.41 2.54
CA GLY A 103 1.32 -9.25 3.98
C GLY A 103 0.54 -10.36 4.69
N ARG A 104 1.11 -10.92 5.77
CA ARG A 104 0.52 -12.02 6.57
C ARG A 104 -0.92 -11.75 7.08
N GLU A 105 -1.37 -10.50 7.00
CA GLU A 105 -2.70 -10.04 7.38
C GLU A 105 -3.57 -9.63 6.17
N LEU A 106 -3.26 -10.07 4.96
CA LEU A 106 -4.09 -9.78 3.79
C LEU A 106 -5.46 -10.43 3.96
N ASP A 107 -6.50 -9.60 4.06
CA ASP A 107 -7.88 -10.07 4.15
C ASP A 107 -8.34 -10.60 2.78
N LEU A 108 -8.30 -11.92 2.62
CA LEU A 108 -8.77 -12.63 1.43
C LEU A 108 -10.30 -12.54 1.22
N ALA A 109 -11.04 -11.85 2.10
CA ALA A 109 -12.43 -11.51 1.86
C ALA A 109 -12.60 -10.24 1.03
N ALA A 110 -11.64 -9.31 1.02
CA ALA A 110 -11.74 -8.06 0.27
C ALA A 110 -11.56 -8.28 -1.24
N ASP A 111 -12.46 -7.74 -2.07
CA ASP A 111 -12.38 -7.87 -3.53
C ASP A 111 -11.07 -7.29 -4.09
N ASP A 112 -10.64 -6.14 -3.56
CA ASP A 112 -9.42 -5.45 -4.01
C ASP A 112 -8.14 -6.27 -3.70
N ALA A 113 -8.09 -6.88 -2.51
CA ALA A 113 -6.97 -7.73 -2.09
C ALA A 113 -6.84 -9.00 -2.95
N ILE A 114 -7.96 -9.52 -3.44
CA ILE A 114 -8.00 -10.69 -4.33
C ILE A 114 -7.45 -10.34 -5.72
N GLU A 115 -7.73 -9.13 -6.22
CA GLU A 115 -7.22 -8.64 -7.50
C GLU A 115 -5.71 -8.35 -7.47
N GLU A 116 -5.15 -8.03 -6.31
CA GLU A 116 -3.72 -7.83 -6.09
C GLU A 116 -2.90 -9.14 -6.03
N LEU A 117 -3.58 -10.30 -5.92
CA LEU A 117 -2.88 -11.58 -5.83
C LEU A 117 -2.20 -11.94 -7.16
N PRO A 118 -0.93 -12.38 -7.14
CA PRO A 118 -0.26 -12.92 -8.30
C PRO A 118 -1.02 -14.13 -8.86
N SER A 119 -1.23 -14.15 -10.18
CA SER A 119 -1.87 -15.27 -10.87
C SER A 119 -1.03 -16.55 -10.84
N SER A 120 0.28 -16.42 -10.69
CA SER A 120 1.25 -17.52 -10.61
C SER A 120 2.11 -17.37 -9.36
N TRP A 121 2.77 -18.45 -8.94
CA TRP A 121 3.66 -18.43 -7.78
C TRP A 121 4.76 -17.35 -7.96
N PRO A 122 4.94 -16.44 -6.99
CA PRO A 122 5.77 -15.24 -7.18
C PRO A 122 7.29 -15.50 -7.13
N ILE A 123 7.74 -16.62 -6.55
CA ILE A 123 9.16 -16.92 -6.34
C ILE A 123 9.62 -18.01 -7.31
N GLU A 124 10.35 -17.62 -8.35
CA GLU A 124 10.81 -18.57 -9.38
C GLU A 124 11.78 -19.63 -8.84
N THR A 125 12.57 -19.30 -7.81
CA THR A 125 13.51 -20.25 -7.18
C THR A 125 12.82 -21.40 -6.43
N ASP A 126 11.56 -21.21 -6.06
CA ASP A 126 10.78 -22.19 -5.30
C ASP A 126 9.98 -23.11 -6.22
N LEU A 127 9.78 -22.74 -7.49
CA LEU A 127 9.14 -23.58 -8.50
C LEU A 127 9.91 -24.89 -8.71
N ASP A 128 11.25 -24.83 -8.70
CA ASP A 128 12.10 -26.01 -8.86
C ASP A 128 12.08 -26.93 -7.63
N ASN A 129 11.84 -26.36 -6.44
CA ASN A 129 11.83 -27.11 -5.18
C ASN A 129 10.44 -27.68 -4.85
N TYR A 130 9.37 -26.98 -5.27
CA TYR A 130 7.98 -27.23 -4.87
C TYR A 130 7.00 -27.02 -6.05
N PRO A 131 7.05 -27.87 -7.09
CA PRO A 131 6.19 -27.71 -8.26
C PRO A 131 4.71 -28.01 -7.97
N GLU A 132 4.43 -28.99 -7.09
CA GLU A 132 3.07 -29.41 -6.74
C GLU A 132 2.32 -28.31 -5.96
N GLU A 133 3.02 -27.59 -5.10
CA GLU A 133 2.49 -26.47 -4.32
C GLU A 133 2.18 -25.26 -5.21
N ALA A 134 2.97 -25.03 -6.26
CA ALA A 134 2.74 -23.96 -7.23
C ALA A 134 1.46 -24.22 -8.05
N ASP A 135 1.23 -25.45 -8.51
CA ASP A 135 0.00 -25.84 -9.21
C ASP A 135 -1.23 -25.73 -8.31
N GLN A 136 -1.10 -26.12 -7.04
CA GLN A 136 -2.17 -25.96 -6.05
C GLN A 136 -2.50 -24.50 -5.79
N TYR A 137 -1.49 -23.63 -5.68
CA TYR A 137 -1.69 -22.19 -5.53
C TYR A 137 -2.47 -21.62 -6.70
N GLU A 138 -2.08 -21.94 -7.94
CA GLU A 138 -2.78 -21.46 -9.13
C GLU A 138 -4.25 -21.92 -9.14
N ALA A 139 -4.51 -23.18 -8.80
CA ALA A 139 -5.87 -23.71 -8.70
C ALA A 139 -6.72 -22.97 -7.65
N ILE A 140 -6.12 -22.63 -6.51
CA ILE A 140 -6.79 -21.88 -5.43
C ILE A 140 -7.07 -20.45 -5.85
N VAL A 141 -6.12 -19.73 -6.45
CA VAL A 141 -6.31 -18.35 -6.93
C VAL A 141 -7.40 -18.29 -7.99
N ARG A 142 -7.45 -19.24 -8.93
CA ARG A 142 -8.53 -19.37 -9.92
C ARG A 142 -9.90 -19.58 -9.26
N ARG A 143 -9.98 -20.44 -8.26
CA ARG A 143 -11.25 -20.66 -7.53
C ARG A 143 -11.70 -19.42 -6.76
N LEU A 144 -10.74 -18.73 -6.14
CA LEU A 144 -11.00 -17.58 -5.30
C LEU A 144 -11.45 -16.36 -6.14
N THR A 145 -10.85 -16.14 -7.31
CA THR A 145 -11.29 -15.14 -8.28
C THR A 145 -12.69 -15.44 -8.81
N GLN A 146 -13.02 -16.69 -9.14
CA GLN A 146 -14.38 -17.09 -9.51
C GLN A 146 -15.41 -16.77 -8.42
N LEU A 147 -15.14 -17.14 -7.17
CA LEU A 147 -16.04 -16.85 -6.05
C LEU A 147 -16.20 -15.35 -5.80
N SER A 148 -15.16 -14.55 -6.02
CA SER A 148 -15.24 -13.10 -5.92
C SER A 148 -16.18 -12.51 -6.98
N GLU A 149 -16.14 -13.02 -8.21
CA GLU A 149 -17.02 -12.59 -9.30
C GLU A 149 -18.48 -12.96 -9.02
N GLU A 150 -18.74 -14.19 -8.57
CA GLU A 150 -20.09 -14.62 -8.16
C GLU A 150 -20.63 -13.73 -7.03
N ARG A 151 -19.80 -13.38 -6.05
CA ARG A 151 -20.17 -12.46 -4.96
C ARG A 151 -20.49 -11.06 -5.48
N LYS A 152 -19.70 -10.52 -6.41
CA LYS A 152 -19.96 -9.20 -7.04
C LYS A 152 -21.31 -9.20 -7.75
N GLN A 153 -21.61 -10.25 -8.52
CA GLN A 153 -22.90 -10.39 -9.22
C GLN A 153 -24.08 -10.43 -8.26
N ILE A 154 -23.97 -11.18 -7.16
CA ILE A 154 -25.02 -11.26 -6.13
C ILE A 154 -25.21 -9.89 -5.46
N ARG A 155 -24.13 -9.17 -5.14
CA ARG A 155 -24.22 -7.82 -4.55
C ARG A 155 -24.95 -6.85 -5.49
N LEU A 156 -24.61 -6.85 -6.78
CA LEU A 156 -25.30 -6.04 -7.78
C LEU A 156 -26.79 -6.38 -7.87
N ARG A 157 -27.14 -7.67 -7.84
CA ARG A 157 -28.54 -8.13 -7.84
C ARG A 157 -29.28 -7.62 -6.59
N VAL A 158 -28.66 -7.71 -5.42
CA VAL A 158 -29.25 -7.23 -4.16
C VAL A 158 -29.43 -5.72 -4.18
N GLU A 159 -28.46 -4.97 -4.70
CA GLU A 159 -28.59 -3.52 -4.84
C GLU A 159 -29.72 -3.14 -5.81
N GLN A 160 -29.84 -3.82 -6.95
CA GLN A 160 -30.95 -3.61 -7.88
C GLN A 160 -32.30 -3.86 -7.21
N LEU A 161 -32.44 -4.97 -6.48
CA LEU A 161 -33.67 -5.29 -5.76
C LEU A 161 -33.98 -4.27 -4.67
N ARG A 162 -32.98 -3.81 -3.91
CA ARG A 162 -33.15 -2.74 -2.90
C ARG A 162 -33.56 -1.41 -3.52
N ARG A 163 -33.04 -1.07 -4.71
CA ARG A 163 -33.46 0.14 -5.45
C ARG A 163 -34.92 0.04 -5.90
N ILE A 164 -35.32 -1.11 -6.42
CA ILE A 164 -36.72 -1.39 -6.78
C ILE A 164 -37.61 -1.32 -5.54
N GLU A 165 -37.21 -1.95 -4.44
CA GLU A 165 -37.91 -1.91 -3.16
C GLU A 165 -38.07 -0.46 -2.67
N ALA A 166 -37.02 0.36 -2.72
CA ALA A 166 -37.08 1.77 -2.34
C ALA A 166 -38.01 2.59 -3.25
N ALA A 167 -38.08 2.28 -4.55
CA ALA A 167 -38.99 2.94 -5.49
C ALA A 167 -40.45 2.49 -5.32
N VAL A 168 -40.67 1.23 -4.91
CA VAL A 168 -42.01 0.67 -4.66
C VAL A 168 -42.53 1.06 -3.27
N LYS A 169 -41.66 1.24 -2.26
CA LYS A 169 -42.02 1.65 -0.90
C LYS A 169 -42.93 2.88 -0.80
N PRO A 170 -42.74 3.99 -1.56
CA PRO A 170 -43.66 5.12 -1.54
C PRO A 170 -45.01 4.84 -2.22
N LEU A 171 -45.08 3.81 -3.08
CA LEU A 171 -46.30 3.33 -3.72
C LEU A 171 -46.97 2.20 -2.93
N ALA A 172 -46.31 1.71 -1.87
CA ALA A 172 -46.79 0.64 -1.04
C ALA A 172 -48.00 1.09 -0.23
N THR A 173 -48.92 0.14 -0.08
CA THR A 173 -50.29 0.29 0.40
C THR A 173 -50.42 1.15 1.66
N THR A 174 -51.13 2.27 1.54
CA THR A 174 -51.93 2.79 2.65
C THR A 174 -53.22 1.95 2.69
N ASP A 175 -53.85 1.77 3.85
CA ASP A 175 -54.95 0.81 4.10
C ASP A 175 -56.15 0.86 3.10
N GLU A 176 -56.20 1.86 2.23
CA GLU A 176 -57.27 2.09 1.23
C GLU A 176 -56.84 1.95 -0.24
N VAL A 177 -55.54 1.91 -0.58
CA VAL A 177 -55.06 1.92 -1.99
C VAL A 177 -54.12 0.74 -2.25
N THR A 178 -54.50 -0.16 -3.15
CA THR A 178 -53.64 -1.27 -3.56
C THR A 178 -52.58 -0.81 -4.57
N ILE A 179 -51.39 -1.43 -4.57
CA ILE A 179 -50.29 -1.07 -5.50
C ILE A 179 -50.74 -1.13 -6.98
N GLN A 180 -51.72 -1.97 -7.29
CA GLN A 180 -52.31 -2.14 -8.62
C GLN A 180 -53.09 -0.89 -9.09
N ASP A 181 -53.66 -0.11 -8.18
CA ASP A 181 -54.42 1.11 -8.49
C ASP A 181 -53.51 2.29 -8.90
N ASN A 182 -52.24 2.24 -8.48
CA ASN A 182 -51.21 3.22 -8.81
C ASN A 182 -50.48 2.90 -10.14
N LEU A 183 -50.81 1.79 -10.80
CA LEU A 183 -50.28 1.48 -12.13
C LEU A 183 -51.01 2.31 -13.19
N VAL A 184 -50.25 2.82 -14.17
CA VAL A 184 -50.82 3.51 -15.33
C VAL A 184 -51.52 2.47 -16.20
N THR A 185 -52.82 2.30 -15.95
CA THR A 185 -53.71 1.51 -16.80
C THR A 185 -54.23 2.36 -17.95
N ARG A 186 -54.49 1.71 -19.09
CA ARG A 186 -55.21 2.32 -20.22
C ARG A 186 -56.63 2.69 -19.74
N ASP A 187 -57.07 3.93 -19.98
CA ASP A 187 -58.28 4.54 -19.40
C ASP A 187 -58.21 4.85 -17.89
N GLY A 188 -56.99 4.92 -17.33
CA GLY A 188 -56.74 5.20 -15.92
C GLY A 188 -57.03 6.65 -15.49
N PRO A 189 -57.01 6.94 -14.17
CA PRO A 189 -57.31 8.27 -13.63
C PRO A 189 -56.38 9.36 -14.19
N VAL A 190 -55.12 9.04 -14.47
CA VAL A 190 -54.14 9.97 -15.06
C VAL A 190 -54.53 10.36 -16.49
N GLU A 191 -54.99 9.41 -17.31
CA GLU A 191 -55.39 9.69 -18.70
C GLU A 191 -56.62 10.61 -18.74
N LYS A 192 -57.58 10.38 -17.84
CA LYS A 192 -58.73 11.27 -17.66
C LYS A 192 -58.31 12.68 -17.26
N GLU A 193 -57.33 12.84 -16.37
CA GLU A 193 -56.85 14.18 -16.01
C GLU A 193 -55.99 14.84 -17.09
N LEU A 194 -55.22 14.06 -17.86
CA LEU A 194 -54.54 14.58 -19.05
C LEU A 194 -55.55 15.08 -20.10
N GLU A 195 -56.67 14.38 -20.28
CA GLU A 195 -57.75 14.82 -21.16
C GLU A 195 -58.43 16.10 -20.65
N ARG A 196 -58.74 16.18 -19.34
CA ARG A 196 -59.25 17.43 -18.74
C ARG A 196 -58.26 18.58 -18.87
N MET A 197 -56.96 18.33 -18.70
CA MET A 197 -55.92 19.33 -18.92
C MET A 197 -55.83 19.76 -20.39
N ARG A 198 -56.00 18.87 -21.37
CA ARG A 198 -56.08 19.27 -22.79
C ARG A 198 -57.25 20.21 -23.05
N VAL A 199 -58.42 19.90 -22.50
CA VAL A 199 -59.62 20.75 -22.62
C VAL A 199 -59.40 22.11 -21.95
N LEU A 200 -58.81 22.13 -20.75
CA LEU A 200 -58.46 23.37 -20.06
C LEU A 200 -57.42 24.19 -20.82
N LEU A 201 -56.37 23.56 -21.37
CA LEU A 201 -55.38 24.23 -22.21
C LEU A 201 -56.02 24.84 -23.45
N ALA A 202 -56.92 24.13 -24.13
CA ALA A 202 -57.66 24.68 -25.27
C ALA A 202 -58.52 25.89 -24.89
N ARG A 203 -59.13 25.88 -23.69
CA ARG A 203 -59.89 27.04 -23.18
C ARG A 203 -58.98 28.20 -22.78
N VAL A 204 -57.83 27.92 -22.17
CA VAL A 204 -56.85 28.93 -21.76
C VAL A 204 -56.20 29.56 -22.99
N THR A 205 -55.80 28.78 -24.00
CA THR A 205 -55.28 29.31 -25.26
C THR A 205 -56.34 30.13 -26.00
N SER A 206 -57.61 29.70 -25.98
CA SER A 206 -58.72 30.48 -26.54
C SER A 206 -58.96 31.80 -25.78
N ARG A 207 -58.86 31.82 -24.44
CA ARG A 207 -58.94 33.07 -23.64
C ARG A 207 -57.74 33.97 -23.83
N VAL A 208 -56.53 33.43 -23.96
CA VAL A 208 -55.31 34.19 -24.19
C VAL A 208 -55.27 34.75 -25.61
N ALA A 209 -55.76 34.00 -26.61
CA ALA A 209 -55.95 34.52 -27.97
C ALA A 209 -57.07 35.59 -28.06
N GLY A 210 -57.98 35.63 -27.07
CA GLY A 210 -59.00 36.66 -26.92
C GLY A 210 -58.56 37.90 -26.15
N LEU A 211 -57.33 37.95 -25.61
CA LEU A 211 -56.76 39.18 -25.08
C LEU A 211 -56.37 40.08 -26.26
N PRO A 212 -56.89 41.32 -26.35
CA PRO A 212 -56.53 42.22 -27.44
C PRO A 212 -55.04 42.57 -27.37
N ASP A 213 -54.29 42.21 -28.42
CA ASP A 213 -52.96 42.74 -28.69
C ASP A 213 -53.08 44.26 -28.83
N HIS A 214 -52.60 44.98 -27.82
CA HIS A 214 -52.52 46.44 -27.84
C HIS A 214 -51.53 46.88 -28.94
N PRO A 215 -51.96 47.63 -29.99
CA PRO A 215 -51.05 48.06 -31.02
C PRO A 215 -50.51 49.46 -30.69
N ALA A 216 -49.19 49.58 -30.52
CA ALA A 216 -48.51 50.87 -30.61
C ALA A 216 -47.26 50.74 -31.49
N ASN A 217 -47.33 51.45 -32.60
CA ASN A 217 -46.36 51.48 -33.68
C ASN A 217 -45.14 52.36 -33.31
N ASN A 218 -43.93 51.83 -33.59
CA ASN A 218 -42.65 52.50 -33.86
C ASN A 218 -42.06 53.55 -32.88
N ARG A 219 -40.98 53.17 -32.17
CA ARG A 219 -39.56 53.54 -32.48
C ARG A 219 -38.60 53.10 -31.35
N SER A 220 -37.51 52.46 -31.77
CA SER A 220 -36.17 52.32 -31.16
C SER A 220 -36.02 52.34 -29.63
N GLY A 221 -35.55 51.21 -29.06
CA GLY A 221 -34.93 51.19 -27.73
C GLY A 221 -35.18 49.90 -26.93
N SER A 222 -34.25 48.95 -27.04
CA SER A 222 -33.96 47.88 -26.07
C SER A 222 -35.14 47.10 -25.45
N ARG A 223 -35.52 46.00 -26.09
CA ARG A 223 -36.38 44.95 -25.50
C ARG A 223 -35.51 43.79 -24.99
N THR A 224 -35.37 43.67 -23.67
CA THR A 224 -35.25 42.35 -23.03
C THR A 224 -36.66 41.78 -22.91
N SER A 225 -37.24 41.32 -24.02
CA SER A 225 -38.44 40.47 -23.96
C SER A 225 -37.98 39.02 -23.99
N SER A 226 -38.05 38.36 -22.84
CA SER A 226 -37.82 36.93 -22.67
C SER A 226 -38.91 36.13 -23.40
N VAL A 227 -38.80 36.06 -24.72
CA VAL A 227 -39.49 35.04 -25.51
C VAL A 227 -38.79 33.73 -25.20
N VAL A 228 -39.44 32.86 -24.42
CA VAL A 228 -38.91 31.53 -24.12
C VAL A 228 -38.92 30.74 -25.43
N ASP A 229 -37.73 30.47 -25.96
CA ASP A 229 -37.54 29.66 -27.16
C ASP A 229 -37.90 28.20 -26.87
N LEU A 230 -39.18 27.88 -27.07
CA LEU A 230 -39.73 26.52 -26.98
C LEU A 230 -39.04 25.56 -27.97
N GLY A 231 -38.54 26.05 -29.10
CA GLY A 231 -37.75 25.28 -30.06
C GLY A 231 -36.37 24.92 -29.50
N GLY A 232 -35.73 25.85 -28.82
CA GLY A 232 -34.48 25.64 -28.08
C GLY A 232 -34.64 24.65 -26.92
N MET A 233 -35.74 24.73 -26.17
CA MET A 233 -36.04 23.80 -25.07
C MET A 233 -36.32 22.38 -25.55
N THR A 234 -37.05 22.19 -26.65
CA THR A 234 -37.30 20.85 -27.22
C THR A 234 -36.02 20.23 -27.78
N LYS A 235 -35.17 21.02 -28.45
CA LYS A 235 -33.84 20.57 -28.89
C LYS A 235 -32.89 20.24 -27.73
N SER A 236 -32.97 20.99 -26.63
CA SER A 236 -32.16 20.74 -25.44
C SER A 236 -32.67 19.51 -24.68
N ARG A 237 -33.99 19.33 -24.57
CA ARG A 237 -34.60 18.12 -24.00
C ARG A 237 -34.25 16.88 -24.83
N LYS A 238 -34.28 16.98 -26.17
CA LYS A 238 -33.88 15.88 -27.06
C LYS A 238 -32.41 15.52 -26.89
N ARG A 239 -31.51 16.51 -26.82
CA ARG A 239 -30.09 16.27 -26.52
C ARG A 239 -29.86 15.62 -25.15
N ASN A 240 -30.62 16.00 -24.14
CA ASN A 240 -30.50 15.41 -22.81
C ASN A 240 -31.06 13.97 -22.75
N ILE A 241 -32.08 13.67 -23.56
CA ILE A 241 -32.61 12.30 -23.72
C ILE A 241 -31.59 11.44 -24.49
N ASP A 242 -31.04 11.97 -25.59
CA ASP A 242 -30.02 11.27 -26.37
C ASP A 242 -28.75 11.03 -25.53
N SER A 243 -28.36 11.97 -24.65
CA SER A 243 -27.22 11.77 -23.73
C SER A 243 -27.53 10.75 -22.63
N PHE A 244 -28.78 10.66 -22.16
CA PHE A 244 -29.19 9.66 -21.17
C PHE A 244 -29.26 8.25 -21.77
N LEU A 245 -29.74 8.12 -23.01
CA LEU A 245 -29.77 6.85 -23.73
C LEU A 245 -28.38 6.37 -24.14
N ALA A 246 -27.44 7.29 -24.33
CA ALA A 246 -26.04 6.99 -24.63
C ALA A 246 -25.17 6.78 -23.38
N ASP A 247 -25.72 6.91 -22.16
CA ASP A 247 -24.96 6.73 -20.93
C ASP A 247 -24.77 5.23 -20.64
N PRO A 248 -23.53 4.70 -20.74
CA PRO A 248 -23.24 3.28 -20.51
C PRO A 248 -23.45 2.85 -19.06
N ARG A 249 -23.66 3.81 -18.13
CA ARG A 249 -24.02 3.52 -16.73
C ARG A 249 -25.50 3.20 -16.56
N VAL A 250 -26.36 3.63 -17.48
CA VAL A 250 -27.81 3.41 -17.45
C VAL A 250 -28.19 2.20 -18.31
N PHE A 251 -27.54 2.01 -19.45
CA PHE A 251 -27.71 0.85 -20.32
C PHE A 251 -26.34 0.23 -20.64
N PRO A 252 -25.84 -0.69 -19.80
CA PRO A 252 -24.66 -1.48 -20.16
C PRO A 252 -25.05 -2.46 -21.27
N SER A 253 -24.28 -2.46 -22.35
CA SER A 253 -24.35 -3.41 -23.46
C SER A 253 -24.01 -4.83 -23.03
#